data_AF-A0A425Y8D0-F1
#
_entry.id   AF-A0A425Y8D0-F1
#
_cell.length_a   1.000
_cell.length_b   1.000
_cell.length_c   1.000
_cell.angle_alpha   90.00
_cell.angle_beta   90.00
_cell.angle_gamma   90.00
#
_symmetry.space_group_name_H-M   'P 1'
#
loop_
_entity.id
_entity.type
_entity.pdbx_description
1 polymer ?
#
loop_
_entity_poly.entity_id
_entity_poly.type
_entity_poly.pdbx_seq_one_letter_code
_entity_poly.pdbx_strand_id
1 'polypeptide(L)'
;MALLRFILVAAGIYYLIKFLFRAFFPVIVKKTFDKMQQQQKQQQQQYQEKPEGEVTVEKNTKNKGKFDTKGVGDYVDFEEVDD
;
A
#
# COMPACT_ATOMS: atom_id res chain seq x y z
N MET A 1 -47.11 7.14 4.72
CA MET A 1 -46.71 8.38 4.01
C MET A 1 -45.21 8.72 4.14
N ALA A 2 -44.60 8.65 5.34
CA ALA A 2 -43.18 9.01 5.53
C ALA A 2 -42.18 8.06 4.85
N LEU A 3 -42.46 6.75 4.82
CA LEU A 3 -41.59 5.74 4.21
C LEU A 3 -41.44 5.91 2.68
N LEU A 4 -42.53 6.18 1.96
CA LEU A 4 -42.48 6.38 0.51
C LEU A 4 -41.66 7.62 0.14
N ARG A 5 -41.80 8.72 0.90
CA ARG A 5 -40.96 9.91 0.74
C ARG A 5 -39.48 9.59 0.98
N PHE A 6 -39.18 8.77 1.99
CA PHE A 6 -37.81 8.38 2.31
C PHE A 6 -37.18 7.57 1.17
N ILE A 7 -37.91 6.58 0.64
CA ILE A 7 -37.44 5.76 -0.47
C ILE A 7 -37.22 6.60 -1.73
N LEU A 8 -38.13 7.53 -2.04
CA LEU A 8 -37.99 8.42 -3.20
C LEU A 8 -36.77 9.35 -3.07
N VAL A 9 -36.55 9.94 -1.89
CA VAL A 9 -35.38 10.78 -1.63
C VAL A 9 -34.09 9.96 -1.68
N ALA A 10 -34.07 8.77 -1.07
CA ALA A 10 -32.93 7.87 -1.11
C ALA A 10 -32.58 7.43 -2.54
N ALA A 11 -33.60 7.10 -3.36
CA ALA A 11 -33.40 6.82 -4.78
C ALA A 11 -32.84 8.03 -5.52
N GLY A 12 -33.37 9.23 -5.29
CA GLY A 12 -32.85 10.47 -5.87
C GLY A 12 -31.38 10.71 -5.53
N ILE A 13 -31.00 10.54 -4.25
CA ILE A 13 -29.62 10.67 -3.80
C ILE A 13 -28.72 9.61 -4.44
N TYR A 14 -29.18 8.35 -4.53
CA TYR A 14 -28.43 7.28 -5.19
C TYR A 14 -28.11 7.63 -6.64
N TYR A 15 -29.09 8.12 -7.42
CA TYR A 15 -28.87 8.52 -8.80
C TYR A 15 -27.97 9.76 -8.91
N LEU A 16 -28.08 10.72 -7.99
CA LEU A 16 -27.21 11.89 -7.94
C LEU A 16 -25.76 11.47 -7.71
N ILE A 17 -25.52 10.65 -6.68
CA ILE A 17 -24.19 10.11 -6.38
C ILE A 17 -23.66 9.28 -7.56
N LYS A 18 -24.48 8.42 -8.16
CA LYS A 18 -24.11 7.63 -9.35
C LYS A 18 -23.69 8.50 -10.53
N PHE A 19 -24.39 9.60 -10.76
CA PHE A 19 -24.06 10.57 -11.81
C PHE A 19 -22.74 11.29 -11.50
N LEU A 20 -22.55 11.75 -10.26
CA LEU A 20 -21.30 12.38 -9.83
C LEU A 20 -20.12 11.42 -9.97
N PHE A 21 -20.26 10.17 -9.50
CA PHE A 21 -19.22 9.16 -9.70
C PHE A 21 -18.93 8.98 -11.19
N ARG A 22 -19.91 8.87 -12.07
CA ARG A 22 -19.65 8.75 -13.52
C ARG A 22 -18.82 9.92 -14.07
N ALA A 23 -19.06 11.14 -13.60
CA ALA A 23 -18.34 12.33 -14.03
C ALA A 23 -16.92 12.41 -13.42
N PHE A 24 -16.76 12.12 -12.13
CA PHE A 24 -15.50 12.28 -11.40
C PHE A 24 -14.60 11.03 -11.38
N PHE A 25 -15.15 9.85 -11.66
CA PHE A 25 -14.41 8.58 -11.72
C PHE A 25 -13.16 8.64 -12.61
N PRO A 26 -13.21 9.09 -13.88
CA PRO A 26 -12.01 9.14 -14.71
C PRO A 26 -10.93 10.09 -14.16
N VAL A 27 -11.31 11.14 -13.44
CA VAL A 27 -10.37 12.11 -12.86
C VAL A 27 -9.64 11.50 -11.66
N ILE A 28 -10.37 10.80 -10.78
CA ILE A 28 -9.80 10.13 -9.60
C ILE A 28 -8.90 8.97 -10.03
N VAL A 29 -9.38 8.13 -10.95
CA VAL A 29 -8.64 6.96 -11.46
C VAL A 29 -7.31 7.38 -12.07
N LYS A 30 -7.29 8.36 -12.99
CA LYS A 30 -6.04 8.82 -13.61
C LYS A 30 -5.00 9.23 -12.56
N LYS A 31 -5.38 10.07 -11.59
CA LYS A 31 -4.45 10.55 -10.55
C LYS A 31 -3.91 9.44 -9.65
N THR A 32 -4.74 8.44 -9.31
CA THR A 32 -4.31 7.32 -8.46
C THR A 32 -3.42 6.34 -9.23
N PHE A 33 -3.80 6.00 -10.47
CA PHE A 33 -2.99 5.12 -11.33
C PHE A 33 -1.65 5.75 -11.68
N ASP A 34 -1.57 7.06 -11.93
CA ASP A 34 -0.29 7.73 -12.23
C ASP A 34 0.68 7.64 -11.05
N LYS A 35 0.18 7.78 -9.81
CA LYS A 35 0.98 7.63 -8.59
C LYS A 35 1.41 6.19 -8.34
N MET A 36 0.50 5.23 -8.53
CA MET A 36 0.81 3.81 -8.37
C MET A 36 1.81 3.33 -9.42
N GLN A 37 1.66 3.75 -10.68
CA GLN A 37 2.63 3.44 -11.74
C GLN A 37 4.00 4.04 -11.45
N GLN A 38 4.09 5.27 -10.95
CA GLN A 38 5.38 5.87 -10.57
C GLN A 38 6.04 5.10 -9.41
N GLN A 39 5.29 4.71 -8.38
CA GLN A 39 5.81 3.93 -7.26
C GLN A 39 6.21 2.51 -7.68
N GLN A 40 5.41 1.83 -8.52
CA GLN A 40 5.75 0.51 -9.05
C GLN A 40 6.95 0.56 -9.98
N LYS A 41 7.07 1.56 -10.85
CA LYS A 41 8.26 1.71 -11.72
C LYS A 41 9.54 1.93 -10.92
N GLN A 42 9.49 2.73 -9.84
CA GLN A 42 10.62 2.90 -8.94
C GLN A 42 10.97 1.59 -8.21
N GLN A 43 9.98 0.84 -7.72
CA GLN A 43 10.22 -0.47 -7.09
C GLN A 43 10.77 -1.50 -8.07
N GLN A 44 10.30 -1.51 -9.32
CA GLN A 44 10.71 -2.49 -10.32
C GLN A 44 12.11 -2.19 -10.88
N GLN A 45 12.49 -0.92 -11.03
CA GLN A 45 13.86 -0.54 -11.38
C GLN A 45 14.86 -0.90 -10.27
N GLN A 46 14.48 -0.74 -9.00
CA GLN A 46 15.33 -1.14 -7.86
C GLN A 46 15.47 -2.67 -7.71
N TYR A 47 14.57 -3.46 -8.33
CA TYR A 47 14.66 -4.92 -8.32
C TYR A 47 15.50 -5.48 -9.48
N GLN A 48 15.68 -4.72 -10.57
CA GLN A 48 16.38 -5.17 -11.77
C GLN A 48 17.90 -4.86 -11.74
N GLU A 49 18.35 -3.96 -10.86
CA GLU A 49 19.77 -3.62 -10.63
C GLU A 49 20.33 -4.17 -9.31
N LYS A 50 19.78 -5.26 -8.76
CA LYS A 50 20.45 -5.95 -7.63
C LYS A 50 21.32 -7.08 -8.16
N PRO A 51 22.66 -6.94 -8.20
CA PRO A 51 23.53 -8.08 -8.40
C PRO A 51 23.27 -9.08 -7.28
N GLU A 52 23.14 -10.36 -7.64
CA GLU A 52 22.89 -11.44 -6.69
C GLU A 52 24.05 -11.49 -5.68
N GLY A 53 23.82 -11.02 -4.45
CA GLY A 53 24.83 -10.96 -3.39
C GLY A 53 24.94 -9.64 -2.62
N GLU A 54 24.21 -8.58 -2.99
CA GLU A 54 24.30 -7.31 -2.26
C GLU A 54 23.16 -7.13 -1.23
N VAL A 55 23.51 -7.23 0.07
CA VAL A 55 22.59 -6.95 1.19
C VAL A 55 22.46 -5.43 1.34
N THR A 56 21.44 -4.84 0.72
CA THR A 56 21.12 -3.41 0.95
C THR A 56 20.43 -3.25 2.31
N VAL A 57 21.19 -2.93 3.35
CA VAL A 57 20.62 -2.42 4.61
C VAL A 57 20.18 -0.98 4.35
N GLU A 58 18.87 -0.72 4.25
CA GLU A 58 18.32 0.63 4.30
C GLU A 58 18.58 1.24 5.68
N LYS A 59 19.77 1.80 5.85
CA LYS A 59 20.11 2.64 6.98
C LYS A 59 19.39 3.98 6.78
N ASN A 60 18.18 4.08 7.34
CA ASN A 60 17.50 5.34 7.56
C ASN A 60 18.48 6.30 8.27
N THR A 61 19.17 7.15 7.51
CA THR A 61 20.02 8.19 8.04
C THR A 61 19.13 9.34 8.47
N LYS A 62 18.43 9.14 9.59
CA LYS A 62 18.09 10.22 10.49
C LYS A 62 18.87 10.00 11.76
N ASN A 63 19.79 10.94 11.98
CA ASN A 63 20.49 11.21 13.23
C ASN A 63 21.78 10.43 13.47
N LYS A 64 22.85 11.19 13.30
CA LYS A 64 24.14 11.10 13.98
C LYS A 64 24.08 10.37 15.32
N GLY A 65 24.97 9.39 15.49
CA GLY A 65 25.55 9.07 16.79
C GLY A 65 25.33 7.63 17.25
N LYS A 66 26.47 6.97 17.44
CA LYS A 66 26.73 5.80 18.30
C LYS A 66 26.43 4.43 17.68
N PHE A 67 27.54 3.71 17.52
CA PHE A 67 27.60 2.26 17.46
C PHE A 67 26.81 1.65 18.62
N ASP A 68 25.97 0.67 18.34
CA ASP A 68 25.55 -0.32 19.33
C ASP A 68 25.48 -1.69 18.65
N THR A 69 26.49 -2.50 18.95
CA THR A 69 26.51 -3.95 18.75
C THR A 69 25.49 -4.55 19.72
N LYS A 70 24.23 -4.73 19.29
CA LYS A 70 23.23 -5.45 20.09
C LYS A 70 22.26 -6.23 19.20
N GLY A 71 22.27 -7.54 19.39
CA GLY A 71 21.20 -8.44 18.96
C GLY A 71 21.64 -9.42 17.88
N VAL A 72 22.58 -10.30 18.22
CA VAL A 72 22.80 -11.57 17.54
C VAL A 72 21.47 -12.32 17.53
N GLY A 73 21.09 -12.86 16.37
CA GLY A 73 19.77 -13.42 16.10
C GLY A 73 19.32 -14.46 17.12
N ASP A 74 18.02 -14.44 17.40
CA ASP A 74 17.37 -15.44 18.25
C ASP A 74 17.39 -16.78 17.51
N TYR A 75 18.26 -17.68 17.95
CA TYR A 75 18.28 -19.06 17.48
C TYR A 75 16.96 -19.72 17.88
N VAL A 76 16.28 -20.29 16.88
CA VAL A 76 15.12 -21.15 17.12
C VAL A 76 15.65 -22.56 17.26
N ASP A 77 15.46 -23.16 18.44
CA ASP A 77 15.74 -24.58 18.65
C ASP A 77 14.75 -25.40 17.81
N PHE A 78 15.27 -26.22 16.90
CA PHE A 78 14.46 -27.17 16.14
C PHE A 78 14.22 -28.38 17.04
N GLU A 79 12.96 -28.64 17.38
CA GLU A 79 12.56 -29.90 18.00
C GLU A 79 12.53 -30.96 16.89
N GLU A 80 13.44 -31.93 16.95
CA GLU A 80 13.48 -33.05 16.01
C GLU A 80 12.16 -33.82 16.13
N VAL A 81 11.46 -33.96 15.00
CA VAL A 81 10.27 -34.82 14.93
C VAL A 81 10.80 -36.24 14.74
N ASP A 82 10.78 -37.04 15.80
CA ASP A 82 11.01 -38.48 15.71
C ASP A 82 9.82 -39.13 14.98
N ASP A 83 10.07 -39.71 13.81
CA ASP A 83 9.11 -40.54 13.05
C ASP A 83 8.93 -41.95 13.66
#